data_AF-A0A660LZ39-F1
#
_entry.id   AF-A0A660LZ39-F1
#
_cell.length_a   1.000
_cell.length_b   1.000
_cell.length_c   1.000
_cell.angle_alpha   90.00
_cell.angle_beta   90.00
_cell.angle_gamma   90.00
#
_symmetry.space_group_name_H-M   'P 1'
#
loop_
_entity.id
_entity.type
_entity.pdbx_description
1 polymer ?
#
loop_
_entity_poly.entity_id
_entity_poly.type
_entity_poly.pdbx_seq_one_letter_code
_entity_poly.pdbx_strand_id
1 'polypeptide(L)'
;MLLTFFSRAGENYGVDDTEVGNTEVIAGYIKDYFGDKIDVFKLEPVNPYPDNYQECTEVAKREKAENARPAFQGEVDLSAHDTIFLGYPIWWGEPPMIINTFLEKYDF
;
A
#
# COMPACT_ATOMS: atom_id res chain seq x y z
N MET A 1 -11.86 9.24 10.66
CA MET A 1 -10.65 8.37 10.66
C MET A 1 -10.25 8.11 9.22
N LEU A 2 -8.98 7.82 8.95
CA LEU A 2 -8.51 7.43 7.63
C LEU A 2 -7.88 6.04 7.69
N LEU A 3 -8.20 5.18 6.73
CA LEU A 3 -7.44 3.99 6.39
C LEU A 3 -6.71 4.26 5.08
N THR A 4 -5.38 4.38 5.16
CA THR A 4 -4.52 4.45 3.98
C THR A 4 -3.75 3.14 3.84
N PHE A 5 -3.67 2.58 2.63
CA PHE A 5 -2.98 1.30 2.46
C PHE A 5 -2.39 1.10 1.07
N PHE A 6 -1.34 0.29 1.00
CA PHE A 6 -0.83 -0.28 -0.25
C PHE A 6 -1.15 -1.78 -0.32
N SER A 7 -1.55 -2.26 -1.48
CA SER A 7 -1.82 -3.67 -1.74
C SER A 7 -1.46 -4.00 -3.18
N ARG A 8 -0.99 -5.23 -3.44
CA ARG A 8 -0.67 -5.73 -4.78
C ARG A 8 -1.47 -7.01 -5.04
N ALA A 9 -2.24 -7.01 -6.12
CA ALA A 9 -2.82 -8.21 -6.74
C ALA A 9 -1.76 -8.97 -7.56
N GLY A 10 -2.14 -10.00 -8.31
CA GLY A 10 -1.22 -10.80 -9.12
C GLY A 10 -0.63 -12.01 -8.37
N GLU A 11 0.45 -12.56 -8.91
CA GLU A 11 1.12 -13.74 -8.33
C GLU A 11 1.79 -13.39 -7.00
N ASN A 12 1.52 -14.14 -5.94
CA ASN A 12 2.07 -13.93 -4.61
C ASN A 12 2.69 -15.22 -4.05
N TYR A 13 3.73 -15.11 -3.22
CA TYR A 13 4.39 -16.30 -2.66
C TYR A 13 3.46 -17.09 -1.75
N GLY A 14 3.33 -18.40 -2.03
CA GLY A 14 2.55 -19.32 -1.21
C GLY A 14 1.04 -19.18 -1.38
N VAL A 15 0.57 -18.41 -2.36
CA VAL A 15 -0.83 -18.32 -2.78
C VAL A 15 -0.88 -18.29 -4.32
N ASP A 16 -2.02 -18.67 -4.91
CA ASP A 16 -2.22 -18.54 -6.36
C ASP A 16 -2.34 -17.05 -6.77
N ASP A 17 -2.48 -16.80 -8.07
CA ASP A 17 -2.76 -15.46 -8.60
C ASP A 17 -4.05 -14.87 -7.98
N THR A 18 -3.93 -13.69 -7.37
CA THR A 18 -5.02 -13.04 -6.64
C THR A 18 -5.55 -11.83 -7.41
N GLU A 19 -6.86 -11.78 -7.67
CA GLU A 19 -7.52 -10.60 -8.26
C GLU A 19 -7.51 -9.38 -7.33
N VAL A 20 -7.48 -9.62 -6.00
CA VAL A 20 -7.44 -8.60 -4.96
C VAL A 20 -6.31 -8.95 -4.00
N GLY A 21 -5.42 -7.98 -3.73
CA GLY A 21 -4.29 -8.21 -2.83
C GLY A 21 -4.72 -8.38 -1.37
N ASN A 22 -3.96 -9.18 -0.61
CA ASN A 22 -4.31 -9.55 0.77
C ASN A 22 -4.55 -8.35 1.71
N THR A 23 -3.74 -7.29 1.60
CA THR A 23 -3.92 -6.08 2.43
C THR A 23 -5.23 -5.37 2.11
N GLU A 24 -5.65 -5.39 0.84
CA GLU A 24 -6.91 -4.78 0.39
C GLU A 24 -8.12 -5.55 0.89
N VAL A 25 -8.04 -6.88 0.98
CA VAL A 25 -9.08 -7.69 1.63
C VAL A 25 -9.28 -7.26 3.09
N ILE A 26 -8.19 -7.10 3.84
CA ILE A 26 -8.26 -6.62 5.23
C ILE A 26 -8.76 -5.17 5.30
N ALA A 27 -8.35 -4.32 4.36
CA ALA A 27 -8.84 -2.95 4.29
C ALA A 27 -10.36 -2.90 4.08
N GLY A 28 -10.91 -3.80 3.27
CA GLY A 28 -12.35 -4.02 3.11
C GLY A 28 -13.03 -4.34 4.43
N TYR A 29 -12.52 -5.31 5.20
CA TYR A 29 -13.09 -5.64 6.51
C TYR A 29 -13.05 -4.48 7.51
N ILE A 30 -11.97 -3.68 7.50
CA ILE A 30 -11.87 -2.49 8.34
C ILE A 30 -12.91 -1.44 7.92
N LYS A 31 -13.08 -1.20 6.61
CA LYS A 31 -14.11 -0.29 6.09
C LYS A 31 -15.51 -0.76 6.46
N ASP A 32 -15.81 -2.04 6.29
CA ASP A 32 -17.11 -2.62 6.65
C ASP A 32 -17.42 -2.47 8.14
N TYR A 33 -16.41 -2.65 9.00
CA TYR A 33 -16.57 -2.51 10.45
C TYR A 33 -16.87 -1.06 10.87
N PHE A 34 -16.17 -0.07 10.31
CA PHE A 34 -16.34 1.33 10.70
C PHE A 34 -17.40 2.09 9.89
N GLY A 35 -17.81 1.57 8.72
CA GLY A 35 -18.75 2.21 7.81
C GLY A 35 -18.30 3.62 7.42
N ASP A 36 -19.22 4.58 7.46
CA ASP A 36 -18.98 5.98 7.06
C ASP A 36 -18.07 6.77 8.03
N LYS A 37 -17.61 6.15 9.12
CA LYS A 37 -16.69 6.79 10.09
C LYS A 37 -15.22 6.72 9.66
N ILE A 38 -14.92 5.92 8.64
CA ILE A 38 -13.57 5.79 8.09
C ILE A 38 -13.56 6.08 6.58
N ASP A 39 -12.69 7.00 6.19
CA ASP A 39 -12.34 7.22 4.80
C ASP A 39 -11.27 6.22 4.39
N VAL A 40 -11.22 5.88 3.11
CA VAL A 40 -10.27 4.90 2.57
C VAL A 40 -9.48 5.52 1.44
N PHE A 41 -8.16 5.44 1.52
CA PHE A 41 -7.25 5.89 0.49
C PHE A 41 -6.26 4.78 0.12
N LYS A 42 -6.36 4.25 -1.10
CA LYS A 42 -5.41 3.24 -1.59
C LYS A 42 -4.25 3.94 -2.27
N LEU A 43 -3.02 3.59 -1.88
CA LEU A 43 -1.79 4.06 -2.48
C LEU A 43 -1.57 3.34 -3.82
N GLU A 44 -2.21 3.83 -4.87
CA GLU A 44 -2.04 3.28 -6.21
C GLU A 44 -0.73 3.80 -6.82
N PRO A 45 0.25 2.95 -7.17
CA PRO A 45 1.50 3.40 -7.77
C PRO A 45 1.26 4.05 -9.14
N VAL A 46 2.04 5.07 -9.48
CA VAL A 46 2.03 5.66 -10.83
C VAL A 46 2.54 4.65 -11.86
N ASN A 47 3.56 3.87 -11.48
CA ASN A 47 4.08 2.76 -12.26
C ASN A 47 3.73 1.44 -11.55
N PRO A 48 2.75 0.68 -12.04
CA PRO A 48 2.36 -0.59 -11.41
C PRO A 48 3.55 -1.55 -11.25
N TYR A 49 3.57 -2.27 -10.13
CA TYR A 49 4.52 -3.36 -9.94
C TYR A 49 4.19 -4.53 -10.87
N PRO A 50 5.17 -5.30 -11.35
CA PRO A 50 4.93 -6.47 -12.18
C PRO A 50 3.99 -7.49 -11.51
N ASP A 51 3.15 -8.15 -12.31
CA ASP A 51 2.27 -9.23 -11.83
C ASP A 51 3.06 -10.49 -11.46
N ASN A 52 4.14 -10.79 -12.21
CA ASN A 52 4.99 -11.93 -11.91
C ASN A 52 5.70 -11.73 -10.57
N TYR A 53 5.62 -12.72 -9.70
CA TYR A 53 6.15 -12.63 -8.35
C TYR A 53 7.66 -12.34 -8.34
N GLN A 54 8.45 -13.08 -9.12
CA GLN A 54 9.90 -12.93 -9.13
C GLN A 54 10.31 -11.53 -9.61
N GLU A 55 9.72 -11.04 -10.70
CA GLU A 55 9.98 -9.70 -11.22
C GLU A 55 9.60 -8.61 -10.21
N CYS A 56 8.44 -8.73 -9.55
CA CYS A 56 8.03 -7.81 -8.49
C CYS A 56 9.05 -7.79 -7.34
N THR A 57 9.55 -8.95 -6.91
CA THR A 57 10.52 -9.01 -5.81
C THR A 57 11.84 -8.33 -6.16
N GLU A 58 12.30 -8.42 -7.41
CA GLU A 58 13.52 -7.75 -7.88
C GLU A 58 13.34 -6.22 -7.95
N VAL A 59 12.18 -5.74 -8.41
CA VAL A 59 11.84 -4.30 -8.37
C VAL A 59 11.84 -3.80 -6.93
N ALA A 60 11.13 -4.47 -6.03
CA ALA A 60 11.06 -4.10 -4.61
C ALA A 60 12.43 -4.10 -3.93
N LYS A 61 13.28 -5.09 -4.25
CA LYS A 61 14.64 -5.20 -3.72
C LYS A 61 15.52 -4.03 -4.19
N ARG A 62 15.44 -3.66 -5.46
CA ARG A 62 16.16 -2.52 -6.03
C ARG A 62 15.70 -1.21 -5.40
N GLU A 63 14.38 -0.98 -5.31
CA GLU A 63 13.82 0.20 -4.67
C GLU A 63 14.33 0.37 -3.23
N LYS A 64 14.36 -0.72 -2.46
CA LYS A 64 14.92 -0.72 -1.11
C LYS A 64 16.42 -0.37 -1.11
N ALA A 65 17.21 -1.02 -1.96
CA ALA A 65 18.65 -0.79 -2.03
C ALA A 65 19.02 0.65 -2.44
N GLU A 66 18.20 1.25 -3.31
CA GLU A 66 18.37 2.63 -3.79
C GLU A 66 17.71 3.67 -2.88
N ASN A 67 17.03 3.26 -1.81
CA ASN A 67 16.19 4.11 -0.97
C ASN A 67 15.21 4.94 -1.83
N ALA A 68 14.57 4.31 -2.81
CA ALA A 68 13.69 4.96 -3.76
C ALA A 68 12.43 5.55 -3.11
N ARG A 69 11.78 6.49 -3.79
CA ARG A 69 10.46 7.03 -3.43
C ARG A 69 9.48 6.85 -4.60
N PRO A 70 8.94 5.63 -4.81
CA PRO A 70 7.96 5.37 -5.86
C PRO A 70 6.77 6.32 -5.71
N ALA A 71 6.40 6.98 -6.80
CA ALA A 71 5.26 7.89 -6.81
C ALA A 71 3.94 7.11 -6.79
N PHE A 72 2.94 7.67 -6.10
CA PHE A 72 1.57 7.18 -6.09
C PHE A 72 0.61 8.24 -6.63
N GLN A 73 -0.58 7.78 -7.02
CA GLN A 73 -1.61 8.59 -7.63
C GLN A 73 -2.49 9.25 -6.56
N GLY A 74 -2.99 10.45 -6.88
CA GLY A 74 -3.93 11.19 -6.03
C GLY A 74 -3.31 11.83 -4.80
N GLU A 75 -4.17 12.45 -4.01
CA GLU A 75 -3.83 13.13 -2.75
C GLU A 75 -4.95 12.90 -1.73
N VAL A 76 -4.58 12.82 -0.46
CA VAL A 76 -5.50 12.79 0.66
C VAL A 76 -5.25 13.99 1.57
N ASP A 77 -6.31 14.62 2.07
CA ASP A 77 -6.22 15.67 3.08
C ASP A 77 -6.20 15.03 4.46
N LEU A 78 -5.03 15.02 5.12
CA LEU A 78 -4.89 14.43 6.46
C LEU A 78 -5.43 15.33 7.58
N SER A 79 -5.63 16.63 7.33
CA SER A 79 -6.06 17.57 8.37
C SER A 79 -7.49 17.30 8.85
N ALA A 80 -8.26 16.53 8.09
CA ALA A 80 -9.61 16.08 8.43
C ALA A 80 -9.65 14.81 9.30
N HIS A 81 -8.51 14.19 9.62
CA HIS A 81 -8.46 12.88 10.26
C HIS A 81 -7.56 12.85 11.50
N ASP A 82 -8.16 12.66 12.68
CA ASP A 82 -7.41 12.53 13.95
C ASP A 82 -6.71 11.18 14.13
N THR A 83 -7.03 10.18 13.30
CA THR A 83 -6.49 8.82 13.42
C THR A 83 -6.33 8.22 12.04
N ILE A 84 -5.12 7.73 11.77
CA ILE A 84 -4.71 7.15 10.50
C ILE A 84 -4.28 5.70 10.75
N PHE A 85 -4.96 4.76 10.10
CA PHE A 85 -4.53 3.38 9.97
C PHE A 85 -3.70 3.26 8.68
N LEU A 86 -2.50 2.70 8.78
CA LEU A 86 -1.60 2.49 7.65
C LEU A 86 -1.41 0.98 7.41
N GLY A 87 -1.92 0.48 6.29
CA GLY A 87 -1.84 -0.95 5.90
C GLY A 87 -0.84 -1.20 4.76
N TYR A 88 -0.03 -2.25 4.86
CA TYR A 88 0.87 -2.66 3.78
C TYR A 88 1.29 -4.13 3.93
N PRO A 89 1.63 -4.81 2.82
CA PRO A 89 2.33 -6.10 2.88
C PRO A 89 3.76 -5.90 3.39
N ILE A 90 4.41 -6.97 3.86
CA ILE A 90 5.84 -6.93 4.20
C ILE A 90 6.66 -7.38 3.00
N TRP A 91 7.54 -6.51 2.50
CA TRP A 91 8.47 -6.80 1.41
C TRP A 91 9.90 -6.71 1.93
N TRP A 92 10.66 -7.79 1.81
CA TRP A 92 12.06 -7.84 2.29
C TRP A 92 12.25 -7.41 3.75
N GLY A 93 11.28 -7.75 4.62
CA GLY A 93 11.31 -7.46 6.07
C GLY A 93 10.90 -6.04 6.45
N GLU A 94 10.47 -5.21 5.50
CA GLU A 94 10.13 -3.80 5.71
C GLU A 94 8.84 -3.41 4.94
N PRO A 95 8.28 -2.22 5.20
CA PRO A 95 7.24 -1.66 4.35
C PRO A 95 7.76 -1.46 2.91
N PRO A 96 6.92 -1.64 1.87
CA PRO A 96 7.25 -1.26 0.50
C PRO A 96 7.61 0.22 0.40
N MET A 97 8.54 0.58 -0.49
CA MET A 97 9.11 1.94 -0.51
C MET A 97 8.08 3.05 -0.82
N ILE A 98 6.97 2.71 -1.49
CA ILE A 98 5.83 3.61 -1.69
C ILE A 98 5.23 4.13 -0.36
N ILE A 99 5.36 3.36 0.72
CA ILE A 99 4.96 3.76 2.07
C ILE A 99 5.85 4.89 2.59
N ASN A 100 7.16 4.84 2.33
CA ASN A 100 8.06 5.92 2.70
C ASN A 100 7.74 7.19 1.91
N THR A 101 7.38 7.07 0.61
CA THR A 101 6.88 8.22 -0.16
C THR A 101 5.65 8.86 0.50
N PHE A 102 4.69 8.04 0.96
CA PHE A 102 3.51 8.56 1.65
C PHE A 102 3.88 9.24 2.96
N LEU A 103 4.69 8.59 3.81
CA LEU A 103 5.09 9.11 5.11
C LEU A 103 5.92 10.40 5.02
N GLU A 104 6.70 10.60 3.96
CA GLU A 104 7.48 11.82 3.75
C GLU A 104 6.71 12.94 3.05
N LYS A 105 5.67 12.58 2.27
CA LYS A 105 4.82 13.58 1.60
C LYS A 105 3.97 14.36 2.60
N TYR A 106 3.61 13.76 3.73
CA TYR A 106 2.67 14.30 4.68
C TYR A 106 3.29 14.55 6.06
N ASP A 107 2.75 15.56 6.75
CA ASP A 107 3.07 15.86 8.15
C ASP A 107 2.01 15.20 9.06
N PHE A 108 2.44 14.56 10.15
CA PHE A 108 1.62 13.70 11.02
C PHE A 108 1.55 14.23 12.46
#